data_AF-A0A941HYF3-F1
#
_entry.id   AF-A0A941HYF3-F1
#
_cell.length_a   1.000
_cell.length_b   1.000
_cell.length_c   1.000
_cell.angle_alpha   90.00
_cell.angle_beta   90.00
_cell.angle_gamma   90.00
#
_symmetry.space_group_name_H-M   'P 1'
#
loop_
_entity.id
_entity.type
_entity.pdbx_description
1 polymer ?
#
loop_
_entity_poly.entity_id
_entity_poly.type
_entity_poly.pdbx_seq_one_letter_code
_entity_poly.pdbx_strand_id
1 'polypeptide(L)'
;MRDRLFFPVIALTALAMVVIALVWPQGLGDRSPGPFGHVPTQRTPAVQAAMQRETKAANQRVNQARQAVSDLQSQAIAPTQ
;
A
#
# COMPACT_ATOMS: atom_id res chain seq x y z
N MET A 1 8.75 -21.32 41.15
CA MET A 1 8.34 -20.12 40.40
C MET A 1 8.43 -20.40 38.91
N ARG A 2 7.41 -21.04 38.35
CA ARG A 2 7.37 -21.42 36.92
C ARG A 2 6.96 -20.23 36.04
N ASP A 3 6.29 -19.25 36.64
CA ASP A 3 5.84 -18.01 35.99
C ASP A 3 6.98 -17.17 35.44
N ARG A 4 8.13 -17.17 36.13
CA ARG A 4 9.37 -16.49 35.70
C ARG A 4 9.96 -17.04 34.40
N LEU A 5 9.58 -18.26 34.00
CA LEU A 5 9.97 -18.88 32.73
C LEU A 5 8.83 -18.89 31.72
N PHE A 6 7.58 -19.03 32.19
CA PHE A 6 6.39 -19.09 31.35
C PHE A 6 6.17 -17.80 30.54
N PHE A 7 6.19 -16.64 31.20
CA PHE A 7 5.93 -15.37 30.50
C PHE A 7 7.02 -15.00 29.48
N PRO A 8 8.33 -15.14 29.78
CA PRO A 8 9.36 -14.90 28.77
C PRO A 8 9.28 -15.84 27.57
N VAL A 9 8.97 -17.12 27.78
CA VAL A 9 8.82 -18.09 26.68
C VAL A 9 7.65 -17.72 25.79
N ILE A 10 6.52 -17.31 26.36
CA ILE A 10 5.37 -16.81 25.57
C ILE A 10 5.75 -15.55 24.80
N ALA A 11 6.43 -14.60 25.43
CA ALA A 11 6.86 -13.37 24.76
C ALA A 11 7.80 -13.66 23.57
N LEU A 12 8.75 -14.57 23.73
CA LEU A 12 9.64 -15.02 22.65
C LEU A 12 8.87 -15.74 21.54
N THR A 13 7.89 -16.56 21.90
CA THR A 13 7.05 -17.28 20.92
C THR A 13 6.20 -16.29 20.11
N ALA A 14 5.61 -15.30 20.77
CA ALA A 14 4.86 -14.24 20.10
C ALA A 14 5.75 -13.43 19.15
N LEU A 15 6.96 -13.06 19.57
CA LEU A 15 7.93 -12.38 18.72
C LEU A 15 8.28 -13.23 17.48
N ALA A 16 8.53 -14.53 17.68
CA ALA A 16 8.82 -15.45 16.58
C ALA A 16 7.65 -15.53 15.58
N MET A 17 6.40 -15.58 16.07
CA MET A 17 5.23 -15.56 15.19
C MET A 17 5.12 -14.27 14.38
N VAL A 18 5.42 -13.11 14.96
CA VAL A 18 5.46 -11.83 14.23
C VAL A 18 6.52 -11.83 13.15
N VAL A 19 7.74 -12.31 13.46
CA VAL A 19 8.83 -12.40 12.48
C VAL A 19 8.46 -13.32 11.32
N ILE A 20 7.85 -14.47 11.59
CA ILE A 20 7.38 -15.40 10.55
C ILE A 20 6.28 -14.75 9.70
N ALA A 21 5.34 -14.02 10.31
CA ALA A 21 4.29 -13.31 9.58
C ALA A 21 4.86 -12.20 8.67
N LEU A 22 5.93 -11.51 9.07
CA LEU A 22 6.61 -10.51 8.24
C LEU A 22 7.33 -11.12 7.03
N VAL A 23 7.77 -12.38 7.13
CA VAL A 23 8.43 -13.12 6.05
C VAL A 23 7.41 -13.85 5.15
N TRP A 24 6.20 -14.11 5.65
CA TRP A 24 5.18 -14.82 4.89
C TRP A 24 4.75 -14.02 3.64
N PRO A 25 4.61 -14.68 2.47
CA PRO A 25 4.32 -13.97 1.23
C PRO A 25 3.00 -13.20 1.31
N GLN A 26 3.06 -11.89 1.10
CA GLN A 26 1.92 -10.99 0.89
C GLN A 26 1.23 -11.24 -0.49
N GLY A 27 1.13 -12.50 -0.93
CA GLY A 27 0.45 -12.93 -2.15
C GLY A 27 1.17 -12.67 -3.48
N LEU A 28 2.31 -11.97 -3.49
CA LEU A 28 2.99 -11.55 -4.73
C LEU A 28 4.28 -12.32 -5.07
N GLY A 29 4.70 -13.28 -4.24
CA GLY A 29 5.88 -14.09 -4.52
C GLY A 29 7.23 -13.37 -4.47
N ASP A 30 7.25 -12.04 -4.31
CA ASP A 30 8.47 -11.22 -4.50
C ASP A 30 9.50 -11.34 -3.38
N ARG A 31 9.04 -11.51 -2.14
CA ARG A 31 9.89 -11.58 -0.93
C ARG A 31 9.92 -12.98 -0.32
N SER A 32 9.25 -13.95 -0.94
CA SER A 32 9.19 -15.31 -0.42
C SER A 32 10.38 -16.15 -0.90
N PRO A 33 10.94 -17.00 -0.03
CA PRO A 33 11.89 -18.02 -0.45
C PRO A 33 11.23 -19.02 -1.42
N GLY A 34 12.03 -19.67 -2.27
CA GLY A 34 11.53 -20.73 -3.15
C GLY A 34 10.93 -21.90 -2.34
N PRO A 35 9.94 -22.65 -2.86
CA PRO A 35 9.35 -22.58 -4.21
C PRO A 35 8.25 -21.54 -4.39
N PHE A 36 7.86 -20.82 -3.33
CA PHE A 36 6.78 -19.81 -3.40
C PHE A 36 7.26 -18.48 -4.01
N GLY A 37 8.57 -18.24 -3.97
CA GLY A 37 9.24 -17.12 -4.64
C GLY A 37 9.12 -17.19 -6.16
N HIS A 38 8.48 -16.20 -6.77
CA HIS A 38 8.39 -16.07 -8.23
C HIS A 38 8.31 -14.60 -8.63
N VAL A 39 8.67 -14.29 -9.87
CA VAL A 39 8.60 -12.91 -10.39
C VAL A 39 7.13 -12.45 -10.40
N PRO A 40 6.79 -11.33 -9.74
CA PRO A 40 5.41 -10.86 -9.71
C PRO A 40 4.93 -10.51 -11.12
N THR A 41 3.74 -10.97 -11.50
CA THR A 41 3.12 -10.66 -12.80
C THR A 41 2.94 -9.16 -13.04
N GLN A 42 2.74 -8.40 -11.96
CA GLN A 42 2.58 -6.94 -11.97
C GLN A 42 3.89 -6.19 -12.29
N ARG A 43 5.06 -6.84 -12.17
CA ARG A 43 6.35 -6.25 -12.59
C ARG A 43 6.61 -6.38 -14.08
N THR A 44 5.75 -7.04 -14.85
CA THR A 44 5.92 -7.07 -16.30
C THR A 44 5.85 -5.64 -16.87
N PRO A 45 6.71 -5.27 -17.84
CA PRO A 45 6.72 -3.93 -18.42
C PRO A 45 5.35 -3.51 -18.98
N ALA A 46 4.60 -4.46 -19.53
CA ALA A 46 3.25 -4.24 -20.06
C ALA A 46 2.25 -3.83 -18.97
N VAL A 47 2.24 -4.51 -17.82
CA VAL A 47 1.32 -4.20 -16.71
C VAL A 47 1.71 -2.88 -16.05
N GLN A 48 3.00 -2.62 -15.87
CA GLN A 48 3.46 -1.32 -15.35
C GLN A 48 3.04 -0.17 -16.26
N ALA A 49 3.18 -0.32 -17.59
CA ALA A 49 2.76 0.70 -18.54
C ALA A 49 1.24 0.95 -18.49
N ALA A 50 0.42 -0.11 -18.35
CA ALA A 50 -1.02 0.02 -18.18
C ALA A 50 -1.37 0.76 -16.87
N MET A 51 -0.77 0.36 -15.75
CA MET A 51 -1.01 0.98 -14.44
C MET A 51 -0.61 2.46 -14.42
N GLN A 52 0.50 2.83 -15.08
CA GLN A 52 0.91 4.22 -15.22
C GLN A 52 -0.09 5.05 -16.03
N ARG A 53 -0.66 4.48 -17.11
CA ARG A 53 -1.69 5.17 -17.92
C ARG A 53 -2.95 5.43 -17.10
N GLU A 54 -3.43 4.42 -16.38
CA GLU A 54 -4.60 4.55 -15.51
C GLU A 54 -4.36 5.57 -14.39
N THR A 55 -3.20 5.52 -13.74
CA THR A 55 -2.82 6.47 -12.69
C THR A 55 -2.77 7.91 -13.24
N LYS A 56 -2.19 8.11 -14.43
CA LYS A 56 -2.16 9.43 -15.08
C LYS A 56 -3.57 9.94 -15.39
N ALA A 57 -4.44 9.10 -15.95
CA ALA A 57 -5.82 9.47 -16.23
C ALA A 57 -6.60 9.81 -14.95
N ALA A 58 -6.43 9.04 -13.88
CA ALA A 58 -7.04 9.31 -12.58
C ALA A 58 -6.56 10.65 -11.99
N ASN A 59 -5.25 10.90 -12.01
CA ASN A 59 -4.68 12.16 -11.52
C ASN A 59 -5.18 13.38 -12.31
N GLN A 60 -5.33 13.26 -13.62
CA GLN A 60 -5.91 14.33 -14.44
C GLN A 60 -7.35 14.65 -14.01
N ARG A 61 -8.19 13.64 -13.80
CA ARG A 61 -9.57 13.83 -13.32
C ARG A 61 -9.62 14.49 -11.94
N VAL A 62 -8.76 14.04 -11.02
CA VAL A 62 -8.66 14.63 -9.67
C VAL A 62 -8.23 16.10 -9.74
N ASN A 63 -7.25 16.42 -10.58
CA ASN A 63 -6.76 17.79 -10.73
C ASN A 63 -7.83 18.70 -11.35
N GLN A 64 -8.56 18.23 -12.36
CA GLN A 64 -9.68 18.97 -12.95
C GLN A 64 -10.79 19.22 -11.93
N ALA A 65 -11.14 18.21 -11.12
CA ALA A 65 -12.13 18.37 -10.06
C ALA A 65 -11.67 19.41 -9.00
N ARG A 66 -10.39 19.39 -8.62
CA ARG A 66 -9.82 20.39 -7.70
C ARG A 66 -9.85 21.81 -8.28
N GLN A 67 -9.54 21.97 -9.57
CA GLN A 67 -9.62 23.25 -10.26
C GLN A 67 -11.05 23.78 -10.28
N ALA A 68 -12.02 22.96 -10.70
CA ALA A 68 -13.43 23.35 -10.71
C ALA A 68 -13.93 23.80 -9.33
N VAL A 69 -13.53 23.11 -8.25
CA VAL A 69 -13.88 23.54 -6.88
C VAL A 69 -13.21 24.86 -6.52
N SER A 70 -11.94 25.06 -6.86
CA SER A 70 -11.23 26.32 -6.63
C SER A 70 -11.87 27.49 -7.38
N ASP A 71 -12.30 27.27 -8.62
CA ASP A 71 -12.95 28.29 -9.45
C ASP A 71 -14.31 28.68 -8.87
N LEU A 72 -15.11 27.70 -8.44
CA LEU A 72 -16.38 27.95 -7.75
C LEU A 72 -16.20 28.73 -6.45
N GLN A 73 -15.17 28.41 -5.66
CA GLN A 73 -14.84 29.16 -4.44
C GLN A 73 -14.44 30.60 -4.75
N SER A 74 -13.62 30.80 -5.79
CA SER A 74 -13.17 32.14 -6.22
C SER A 74 -14.35 32.99 -6.71
N GLN A 75 -15.27 32.38 -7.46
CA GLN A 75 -16.49 33.02 -7.96
C GLN A 75 -17.49 33.34 -6.83
N ALA A 76 -17.55 32.52 -5.78
CA ALA A 76 -18.41 32.76 -4.61
C ALA A 76 -17.86 33.83 -3.65
N ILE A 77 -16.56 34.11 -3.67
CA ILE A 77 -15.93 35.19 -2.89
C ILE A 77 -15.95 36.53 -3.64
N ALA A 78 -15.99 36.52 -4.98
CA ALA A 78 -16.07 37.71 -5.82
C ALA A 78 -17.44 38.41 -6.05
N PRO A 79 -18.63 37.92 -5.62
CA PRO A 79 -19.91 38.48 -6.08
C PRO A 79 -20.41 39.71 -5.27
N THR A 80 -19.52 40.47 -4.62
CA THR A 80 -19.91 41.66 -3.82
C THR A 80 -19.01 42.87 -4.08
N GLN A 81 -18.88 43.30 -5.34
CA GLN A 81 -18.41 44.63 -5.72
C GLN A 81 -19.40 45.26 -6.72
#